data_AF-A0A367M3G0-F1
#
_entry.id   AF-A0A367M3G0-F1
#
_cell.length_a   1.000
_cell.length_b   1.000
_cell.length_c   1.000
_cell.angle_alpha   90.00
_cell.angle_beta   90.00
_cell.angle_gamma   90.00
#
_symmetry.space_group_name_H-M   'P 1'
#
loop_
_entity.id
_entity.type
_entity.pdbx_description
1 polymer ?
#
loop_
_entity_poly.entity_id
_entity_poly.type
_entity_poly.pdbx_seq_one_letter_code
_entity_poly.pdbx_strand_id
1 'polypeptide(L)'
;MSELNLTTDEARVSYGIGRQLGDQLRENPVPGMTLDAVLAGLSDAFAGIDSRVSGEALSASFQVIRERMQAEAQAKAEAAAGEGRA
;
A
#
# COMPACT_ATOMS: atom_id res chain seq x y z
N MET A 1 -6.47 11.64 21.14
CA MET A 1 -5.18 11.23 20.57
C MET A 1 -4.11 12.01 21.30
N SER A 2 -3.18 11.35 21.99
CA SER A 2 -2.05 12.04 22.62
C SER A 2 -1.27 12.81 21.56
N GLU A 3 -0.78 14.00 21.87
CA GLU A 3 0.13 14.73 20.98
C GLU A 3 1.36 13.86 20.68
N LEU A 4 1.69 13.74 19.39
CA LEU A 4 2.89 13.02 18.97
C LEU A 4 4.11 13.90 19.24
N ASN A 5 4.89 13.55 20.26
CA ASN A 5 6.12 14.27 20.59
C ASN A 5 7.29 13.78 19.71
N LEU A 6 7.76 14.65 18.78
CA LEU A 6 8.86 14.37 17.85
C LEU A 6 10.18 15.07 18.26
N THR A 7 10.41 15.27 19.57
CA THR A 7 11.61 15.97 20.06
C THR A 7 12.83 15.07 20.21
N THR A 8 12.67 13.75 20.36
CA THR A 8 13.79 12.80 20.42
C THR A 8 14.19 12.31 19.04
N ASP A 9 15.44 11.85 18.90
CA ASP A 9 15.94 11.31 17.63
C ASP A 9 15.19 10.03 17.23
N GLU A 10 14.89 9.16 18.20
CA GLU A 10 14.12 7.94 17.98
C GLU A 10 12.73 8.28 17.43
N ALA A 11 12.03 9.25 18.03
CA ALA A 11 10.71 9.66 17.60
C ALA A 11 10.73 10.22 16.16
N ARG A 12 11.73 11.03 15.81
CA ARG A 12 11.91 11.55 14.45
C ARG A 12 12.21 10.45 13.43
N VAL A 13 13.08 9.51 13.79
CA VAL A 13 13.41 8.37 12.91
C VAL A 13 12.18 7.49 12.69
N SER A 14 11.43 7.15 13.74
CA SER A 14 10.18 6.37 13.62
C SER A 14 9.15 7.07 12.74
N TYR A 15 8.95 8.38 12.93
CA TYR A 15 8.07 9.18 12.07
C TYR A 15 8.54 9.19 10.61
N GLY A 16 9.85 9.34 10.38
CA GLY A 16 10.46 9.32 9.06
C GLY A 16 10.19 8.01 8.31
N ILE A 17 10.31 6.86 8.98
CA ILE A 17 10.01 5.54 8.40
C ILE A 17 8.54 5.46 7.98
N GLY A 18 7.62 5.87 8.85
CA GLY A 18 6.18 5.89 8.54
C GLY A 18 5.85 6.83 7.37
N ARG A 19 6.49 8.01 7.32
CA ARG A 19 6.32 8.99 6.24
C ARG A 19 6.82 8.43 4.90
N GLN A 20 7.97 7.76 4.90
CA GLN A 20 8.56 7.14 3.72
C GLN A 20 7.68 6.00 3.18
N LEU A 21 7.15 5.14 4.06
CA LEU A 21 6.19 4.11 3.67
C LEU A 21 4.93 4.76 3.07
N GLY A 22 4.42 5.82 3.69
CA GLY A 22 3.26 6.57 3.18
C GLY A 22 3.49 7.22 1.81
N ASP A 23 4.69 7.74 1.55
CA ASP A 23 5.06 8.24 0.22
C ASP A 23 5.06 7.13 -0.83
N GLN A 24 5.68 5.98 -0.52
CA GLN A 24 5.70 4.85 -1.45
C GLN A 24 4.30 4.35 -1.82
N LEU A 25 3.40 4.28 -0.84
CA LEU A 25 2.00 3.88 -1.06
C LEU A 25 1.22 4.90 -1.88
N ARG A 26 1.56 6.19 -1.78
CA ARG A 26 0.95 7.25 -2.58
C ARG A 26 1.46 7.25 -4.01
N GLU A 27 2.75 7.02 -4.21
CA GLU A 27 3.38 6.95 -5.54
C GLU A 27 2.95 5.70 -6.30
N ASN A 28 2.70 4.60 -5.59
CA ASN A 28 2.29 3.32 -6.18
C ASN A 28 1.00 2.81 -5.51
N PRO A 29 -0.15 3.46 -5.77
CA PRO A 29 -1.40 3.10 -5.14
C PRO A 29 -1.90 1.75 -5.66
N VAL A 30 -2.22 0.84 -4.74
CA VAL A 30 -2.90 -0.41 -5.08
C VAL A 30 -4.41 -0.13 -5.25
N PRO A 31 -5.06 -0.56 -6.34
CA PRO A 31 -6.49 -0.34 -6.54
C PRO A 31 -7.34 -0.85 -5.37
N GLY A 32 -8.18 0.01 -4.81
CA GLY A 32 -9.06 -0.33 -3.69
C GLY A 32 -8.37 -0.47 -2.33
N MET A 33 -7.09 -0.10 -2.23
CA MET A 33 -6.38 -0.05 -0.94
C MET A 33 -7.01 0.97 0.01
N THR A 34 -7.08 0.63 1.29
CA THR A 34 -7.48 1.54 2.36
C THR A 34 -6.33 1.73 3.34
N LEU A 35 -6.11 2.97 3.77
CA LEU A 35 -5.06 3.28 4.75
C LEU A 35 -5.32 2.55 6.08
N ASP A 36 -6.58 2.44 6.50
CA ASP A 36 -6.96 1.76 7.73
C ASP A 36 -6.54 0.27 7.74
N ALA A 37 -6.70 -0.45 6.62
CA ALA A 37 -6.27 -1.83 6.53
C ALA A 37 -4.73 -1.96 6.56
N VAL A 38 -4.02 -1.03 5.94
CA VAL A 38 -2.54 -0.99 5.99
C VAL A 38 -2.06 -0.73 7.42
N LEU A 39 -2.65 0.25 8.10
CA LEU A 39 -2.31 0.57 9.49
C LEU A 39 -2.63 -0.59 10.43
N ALA A 40 -3.76 -1.27 10.24
CA ALA A 40 -4.12 -2.46 11.00
C ALA A 40 -3.08 -3.58 10.81
N GLY A 41 -2.71 -3.89 9.55
CA GLY A 41 -1.70 -4.91 9.25
C GLY A 41 -0.32 -4.58 9.81
N LEU A 42 0.12 -3.31 9.69
CA LEU A 42 1.39 -2.84 10.25
C LEU A 42 1.39 -2.94 11.78
N SER A 43 0.30 -2.51 12.43
CA SER A 43 0.14 -2.57 13.88
C SER A 43 0.14 -4.01 14.40
N ASP A 44 -0.60 -4.90 13.76
CA ASP A 44 -0.68 -6.32 14.16
C ASP A 44 0.68 -6.99 14.02
N ALA A 45 1.35 -6.80 12.88
CA ALA A 45 2.69 -7.35 12.64
C ALA A 45 3.72 -6.84 13.65
N PHE A 46 3.70 -5.54 13.96
CA PHE A 46 4.61 -4.94 14.94
C PHE A 46 4.35 -5.45 16.36
N ALA A 47 3.08 -5.69 16.71
CA ALA A 47 2.69 -6.23 18.01
C ALA A 47 2.86 -7.77 18.12
N GLY A 48 3.25 -8.45 17.04
CA GLY A 48 3.35 -9.92 17.00
C GLY A 48 2.00 -10.61 17.08
N ILE A 49 0.93 -9.94 16.67
CA ILE A 49 -0.43 -10.50 16.61
C ILE A 49 -0.56 -11.33 15.34
N ASP A 50 -1.17 -12.51 15.47
CA ASP A 50 -1.47 -13.36 14.32
C ASP A 50 -2.32 -12.63 13.27
N SER A 51 -2.05 -12.89 12.00
CA SER A 51 -2.78 -12.27 10.90
C SER A 51 -4.28 -12.54 11.04
N ARG A 52 -5.08 -11.46 11.01
CA ARG A 52 -6.56 -11.54 11.00
C ARG A 52 -7.12 -12.20 9.73
N VAL A 53 -6.29 -12.31 8.69
CA VAL A 53 -6.62 -12.91 7.39
C VAL A 53 -5.71 -14.11 7.16
N SER A 54 -6.27 -15.23 6.69
CA SER A 54 -5.46 -16.41 6.38
C SER A 54 -4.45 -16.12 5.26
N GLY A 55 -3.30 -16.79 5.29
CA GLY A 55 -2.29 -16.66 4.24
C GLY A 55 -2.81 -17.03 2.85
N GLU A 56 -3.74 -17.99 2.77
CA GLU A 56 -4.41 -18.38 1.53
C GLU A 56 -5.28 -17.25 0.96
N ALA A 57 -6.11 -16.62 1.79
CA ALA A 57 -6.97 -15.52 1.38
C ALA A 57 -6.16 -14.28 0.95
N LEU A 58 -5.05 -13.99 1.64
CA LEU A 58 -4.11 -12.94 1.24
C LEU A 58 -3.49 -13.26 -0.12
N SER A 59 -3.00 -14.49 -0.32
CA SER A 59 -2.36 -14.92 -1.57
C SER A 59 -3.33 -14.84 -2.76
N ALA A 60 -4.56 -15.33 -2.58
CA ALA A 60 -5.61 -15.24 -3.59
C ALA A 60 -5.94 -13.77 -3.93
N SER A 61 -6.03 -12.90 -2.91
CA SER A 61 -6.29 -11.46 -3.11
C SER A 61 -5.16 -10.79 -3.86
N PHE A 62 -3.90 -11.12 -3.55
CA PHE A 62 -2.75 -10.59 -4.28
C PHE A 62 -2.77 -10.98 -5.76
N GLN A 63 -3.18 -12.21 -6.09
CA GLN A 63 -3.30 -12.64 -7.48
C GLN A 63 -4.35 -11.80 -8.23
N VAL A 64 -5.55 -11.66 -7.65
CA VAL A 64 -6.64 -10.87 -8.26
C VAL A 64 -6.21 -9.42 -8.51
N ILE A 65 -5.52 -8.80 -7.55
CA ILE A 65 -5.04 -7.42 -7.68
C ILE A 65 -3.96 -7.31 -8.76
N ARG A 66 -3.03 -8.26 -8.85
CA ARG A 66 -2.00 -8.26 -9.91
C ARG A 66 -2.63 -8.35 -11.30
N GLU A 67 -3.59 -9.25 -11.48
CA GLU A 67 -4.32 -9.40 -12.75
C GLU A 67 -5.04 -8.11 -13.15
N ARG A 68 -5.69 -7.43 -12.18
CA ARG A 68 -6.33 -6.13 -12.41
C ARG A 68 -5.33 -5.05 -12.83
N MET A 69 -4.20 -4.94 -12.13
CA MET A 69 -3.16 -3.96 -12.48
C MET A 69 -2.57 -4.21 -13.88
N GLN A 70 -2.37 -5.48 -14.25
CA GLN A 70 -1.90 -5.83 -15.59
C GLN A 70 -2.92 -5.45 -16.66
N ALA A 71 -4.20 -5.74 -16.44
CA ALA A 71 -5.27 -5.36 -17.36
C ALA A 71 -5.37 -3.83 -17.54
N GLU A 72 -5.27 -3.07 -16.45
CA GLU A 72 -5.24 -1.60 -16.50
C GLU A 72 -4.02 -1.06 -17.25
N ALA A 73 -2.84 -1.66 -17.03
CA ALA A 73 -1.62 -1.27 -17.73
C ALA A 73 -1.73 -1.54 -19.24
N GLN A 74 -2.28 -2.69 -19.64
CA GLN A 74 -2.51 -3.03 -21.03
C GLN A 74 -3.51 -2.07 -21.68
N ALA A 75 -4.65 -1.79 -21.02
CA ALA A 75 -5.64 -0.86 -21.52
C ALA A 75 -5.07 0.56 -21.72
N LYS A 76 -4.23 1.03 -20.79
CA LYS A 76 -3.52 2.33 -20.93
C LYS A 76 -2.55 2.33 -22.10
N ALA A 77 -1.82 1.23 -22.31
CA ALA A 77 -0.88 1.11 -23.43
C ALA A 77 -1.60 1.09 -24.79
N GLU A 78 -2.71 0.38 -24.89
CA GLU A 78 -3.55 0.34 -26.10
C GLU A 78 -4.17 1.70 -26.41
N ALA A 79 -4.66 2.43 -25.39
CA ALA A 79 -5.17 3.79 -25.55
C ALA A 79 -4.09 4.75 -26.06
N ALA A 80 -2.90 4.76 -25.45
CA ALA A 80 -1.79 5.61 -25.87
C ALA A 80 -1.30 5.30 -27.30
N ALA A 81 -1.34 4.02 -27.71
CA ALA A 81 -0.99 3.60 -29.07
C ALA A 81 -2.06 4.01 -30.12
N GLY A 82 -3.33 4.11 -29.71
CA GLY A 82 -4.42 4.61 -30.53
C GLY A 82 -4.36 6.12 -30.74
N GLU A 83 -4.00 6.88 -29.71
CA GLU A 83 -3.85 8.35 -29.77
C GLU A 83 -2.64 8.78 -30.61
N GLY A 84 -1.58 7.96 -30.70
CA GLY A 84 -0.42 8.22 -31.56
C GLY A 84 -0.63 7.99 -33.06
N ARG A 85 -1.83 7.58 -33.49
CA ARG A 85 -2.20 7.34 -34.90
C ARG A 85 -3.24 8.31 -35.46
N ALA A 86 -3.63 9.34 -34.70
CA ALA A 86 -4.54 10.40 -35.13
C ALA A 86 -3.77 11.69 -35.48
#